data_AF-A0A3E2GU48-F1
#
_entry.id   AF-A0A3E2GU48-F1
#
_cell.length_a   1.000
_cell.length_b   1.000
_cell.length_c   1.000
_cell.angle_alpha   90.00
_cell.angle_beta   90.00
_cell.angle_gamma   90.00
#
_symmetry.space_group_name_H-M   'P 1'
#
loop_
_entity.id
_entity.type
_entity.pdbx_description
1 polymer ?
#
loop_
_entity_poly.entity_id
_entity_poly.type
_entity_poly.pdbx_seq_one_letter_code
_entity_poly.pdbx_strand_id
1 'polypeptide(L)'
;MHQIKVLARKANISLESEIGVSILEVDYSNVNALAKVLEQNSIDTVISAMNTLPSASESSEINLIYAASASNCTRRFVPRKTGAFPTKKKFTVFYNGFFLDYYGIPSIQTYLPPSVAMVDLAYNTSTIPGSSDTPVVFTHTTDVAKYVAASLELEKWDEEGYRLLKALPPLGTKFNVVYDSIEKLRSGTVTELPSHAAAFAYMPKDVFLGLFSATELLFADDSFDLKPETTMNEKFPKIKPFKVKDVLTPHP
;
A
#
# COMPACT_ATOMS: atom_id res chain seq x y z
N MET A 1 25.77 -1.63 -0.29
CA MET A 1 25.09 -1.50 1.02
C MET A 1 24.44 -0.13 1.06
N HIS A 2 23.12 -0.07 1.26
CA HIS A 2 22.38 1.21 1.29
C HIS A 2 22.47 1.86 2.67
N GLN A 3 22.67 3.18 2.70
CA GLN A 3 22.49 3.98 3.91
C GLN A 3 21.04 4.45 3.98
N ILE A 4 20.31 4.04 5.02
CA ILE A 4 18.88 4.32 5.17
C ILE A 4 18.70 5.54 6.06
N LYS A 5 17.77 6.42 5.67
CA LYS A 5 17.29 7.57 6.44
C LYS A 5 15.77 7.60 6.37
N VAL A 6 15.10 7.92 7.48
CA VAL A 6 13.65 8.09 7.53
C VAL A 6 13.34 9.58 7.56
N LEU A 7 12.44 10.05 6.69
CA LEU A 7 11.94 11.42 6.75
C LEU A 7 10.67 11.44 7.60
N ALA A 8 10.59 12.33 8.59
CA ALA A 8 9.43 12.44 9.47
C ALA A 8 9.14 13.91 9.83
N ARG A 9 7.90 14.22 10.21
CA ARG A 9 7.51 15.59 10.64
C ARG A 9 8.15 16.03 11.96
N LYS A 10 8.70 15.09 12.74
CA LYS A 10 9.33 15.32 14.03
C LYS A 10 10.47 14.33 14.22
N ALA A 11 11.55 14.77 14.84
CA ALA A 11 12.59 13.87 15.33
C ALA A 11 12.01 12.85 16.35
N ASN A 12 12.61 11.66 16.42
CA ASN A 12 12.24 10.64 17.39
C ASN A 12 13.48 9.82 17.83
N ILE A 13 14.20 10.35 18.81
CA ILE A 13 15.48 9.80 19.30
C ILE A 13 15.30 8.38 19.87
N SER A 14 14.17 8.11 20.53
CA SER A 14 13.88 6.78 21.07
C SER A 14 13.75 5.76 19.95
N LEU A 15 12.99 6.10 18.89
CA LEU A 15 12.82 5.21 17.74
C LEU A 15 14.11 5.07 16.94
N GLU A 16 14.87 6.15 16.74
CA GLU A 16 16.20 6.08 16.10
C GLU A 16 17.12 5.07 16.81
N SER A 17 17.11 5.09 18.14
CA SER A 17 17.92 4.18 18.96
C SER A 17 17.43 2.73 18.88
N GLU A 18 16.12 2.53 18.78
CA GLU A 18 15.49 1.21 18.67
C GLU A 18 15.78 0.55 17.32
N ILE A 19 15.62 1.29 16.21
CA ILE A 19 15.74 0.72 14.86
C ILE A 19 17.14 0.89 14.25
N GLY A 20 18.01 1.70 14.86
CA GLY A 20 19.36 1.99 14.36
C GLY A 20 19.39 2.80 13.07
N VAL A 21 18.32 3.54 12.75
CA VAL A 21 18.18 4.34 11.53
C VAL A 21 17.90 5.79 11.91
N SER A 22 18.60 6.71 11.26
CA SER A 22 18.43 8.15 11.51
C SER A 22 17.11 8.66 10.93
N ILE A 23 16.39 9.44 11.73
CA ILE A 23 15.13 10.10 11.44
C ILE A 23 15.42 11.60 11.24
N LEU A 24 15.27 12.05 10.01
CA LEU A 24 15.45 13.43 9.62
C LEU A 24 14.11 14.17 9.76
N GLU A 25 14.08 15.18 10.62
CA GLU A 25 12.93 16.07 10.72
C GLU A 25 12.78 16.91 9.46
N VAL A 26 11.58 16.92 8.90
CA VAL A 26 11.25 17.64 7.66
C VAL A 26 9.91 18.34 7.74
N ASP A 27 9.82 19.49 7.08
CA ASP A 27 8.58 20.19 6.82
C ASP A 27 8.08 19.88 5.40
N TYR A 28 7.09 19.00 5.31
CA TYR A 28 6.48 18.64 4.03
C TYR A 28 5.73 19.78 3.32
N SER A 29 5.52 20.93 3.98
CA SER A 29 4.93 22.11 3.35
C SER A 29 5.94 22.99 2.60
N ASN A 30 7.26 22.77 2.83
CA ASN A 30 8.32 23.62 2.30
C ASN A 30 9.27 22.86 1.36
N VAL A 31 8.98 22.94 0.05
CA VAL A 31 9.75 22.28 -1.02
C VAL A 31 11.25 22.61 -0.98
N ASN A 32 11.61 23.87 -0.73
CA ASN A 32 13.01 24.30 -0.72
C ASN A 32 13.77 23.75 0.49
N ALA A 33 13.13 23.74 1.67
CA ALA A 33 13.72 23.15 2.87
C ALA A 33 13.90 21.63 2.71
N LEU A 34 12.89 20.94 2.16
CA LEU A 34 12.98 19.51 1.84
C LEU A 34 14.14 19.21 0.90
N ALA A 35 14.26 19.96 -0.21
CA ALA A 35 15.35 19.75 -1.18
C ALA A 35 16.72 19.90 -0.53
N LYS A 36 16.90 20.89 0.34
CA LYS A 36 18.14 21.07 1.12
C LYS A 36 18.42 19.88 2.04
N VAL A 37 17.41 19.35 2.73
CA VAL A 37 17.60 18.15 3.58
C VAL A 37 18.03 16.95 2.74
N LEU A 38 17.43 16.74 1.56
CA LEU A 38 17.81 15.68 0.64
C LEU A 38 19.28 15.84 0.19
N GLU A 39 19.70 17.06 -0.15
CA GLU A 39 21.07 17.36 -0.60
C GLU A 39 22.11 17.23 0.52
N GLN A 40 21.85 17.81 1.68
CA GLN A 40 22.74 17.75 2.86
C GLN A 40 23.00 16.31 3.31
N ASN A 41 22.03 15.42 3.11
CA ASN A 41 22.15 14.00 3.46
C ASN A 41 22.48 13.11 2.26
N SER A 42 22.79 13.70 1.09
CA SER A 42 23.13 12.98 -0.14
C SER A 42 22.11 11.89 -0.52
N ILE A 43 20.81 12.19 -0.35
CA ILE A 43 19.73 11.24 -0.62
C ILE A 43 19.63 11.01 -2.12
N ASP A 44 20.00 9.81 -2.55
CA ASP A 44 19.94 9.36 -3.94
C ASP A 44 18.54 8.92 -4.36
N THR A 45 17.88 8.13 -3.51
CA THR A 45 16.58 7.51 -3.80
C THR A 45 15.60 7.85 -2.70
N VAL A 46 14.42 8.34 -3.07
CA VAL A 46 13.33 8.64 -2.14
C VAL A 46 12.21 7.61 -2.33
N ILE A 47 11.73 7.02 -1.24
CA ILE A 47 10.60 6.09 -1.23
C ILE A 47 9.51 6.67 -0.35
N SER A 48 8.36 6.97 -0.94
CA SER A 48 7.19 7.50 -0.24
C SER A 48 6.31 6.36 0.27
N ALA A 49 6.12 6.28 1.59
CA ALA A 49 5.22 5.33 2.26
C ALA A 49 4.20 6.06 3.16
N MET A 50 3.73 7.24 2.74
CA MET A 50 2.79 8.04 3.54
C MET A 50 1.40 7.41 3.60
N ASN A 51 0.64 7.69 4.67
CA ASN A 51 -0.71 7.14 4.85
C ASN A 51 -1.76 7.73 3.90
N THR A 52 -2.84 6.97 3.69
CA THR A 52 -3.93 7.24 2.74
C THR A 52 -4.97 8.27 3.20
N LEU A 53 -4.91 8.77 4.44
CA LEU A 53 -5.96 9.65 4.96
C LEU A 53 -6.02 11.00 4.22
N PRO A 54 -7.20 11.37 3.67
CA PRO A 54 -7.31 12.47 2.71
C PRO A 54 -7.40 13.82 3.44
N SER A 55 -6.30 14.59 3.36
CA SER A 55 -6.27 16.06 3.35
C SER A 55 -4.83 16.56 3.55
N ALA A 56 -4.09 15.98 4.49
CA ALA A 56 -2.71 16.39 4.78
C ALA A 56 -1.66 15.62 3.95
N SER A 57 -1.95 14.37 3.57
CA SER A 57 -0.94 13.50 2.95
C SER A 57 -0.70 13.79 1.47
N GLU A 58 -1.70 14.27 0.73
CA GLU A 58 -1.56 14.47 -0.72
C GLU A 58 -0.64 15.65 -1.05
N SER A 59 -0.83 16.80 -0.38
CA SER A 59 0.07 17.93 -0.52
C SER A 59 1.49 17.60 -0.05
N SER A 60 1.62 16.77 1.00
CA SER A 60 2.93 16.36 1.52
C SER A 60 3.72 15.56 0.49
N GLU A 61 3.10 14.58 -0.17
CA GLU A 61 3.76 13.75 -1.18
C GLU A 61 4.09 14.56 -2.45
N ILE A 62 3.18 15.42 -2.90
CA ILE A 62 3.43 16.30 -4.06
C ILE A 62 4.64 17.21 -3.79
N ASN A 63 4.71 17.82 -2.60
CA ASN A 63 5.84 18.66 -2.23
C ASN A 63 7.16 17.88 -2.13
N LEU A 64 7.10 16.64 -1.64
CA LEU A 64 8.26 15.75 -1.59
C LEU A 64 8.73 15.39 -3.01
N ILE A 65 7.82 15.18 -3.96
CA ILE A 65 8.13 14.96 -5.38
C ILE A 65 8.81 16.19 -5.99
N TYR A 66 8.31 17.40 -5.71
CA TYR A 66 8.95 18.63 -6.17
C TYR A 66 10.35 18.82 -5.56
N ALA A 67 10.50 18.53 -4.27
CA ALA A 67 11.79 18.64 -3.59
C ALA A 67 12.81 17.65 -4.15
N ALA A 68 12.41 16.39 -4.36
CA ALA A 68 13.22 15.38 -5.01
C ALA A 68 13.60 15.77 -6.45
N SER A 69 12.70 16.45 -7.15
CA SER A 69 12.95 16.94 -8.51
C SER A 69 13.94 18.11 -8.54
N ALA A 70 13.86 19.01 -7.55
CA ALA A 70 14.77 20.15 -7.41
C ALA A 70 16.16 19.76 -6.85
N SER A 71 16.25 18.66 -6.09
CA SER A 71 17.52 18.18 -5.53
C SER A 71 18.50 17.72 -6.61
N ASN A 72 19.76 18.14 -6.49
CA ASN A 72 20.82 17.75 -7.43
C ASN A 72 21.34 16.32 -7.23
N CYS A 73 21.12 15.72 -6.05
CA CYS A 73 21.61 14.37 -5.74
C CYS A 73 20.53 13.29 -5.87
N THR A 74 19.24 13.66 -5.81
CA THR A 74 18.15 12.68 -5.90
C THR A 74 17.97 12.21 -7.34
N ARG A 75 18.17 10.92 -7.60
CA ARG A 75 18.09 10.31 -8.94
C ARG A 75 16.84 9.48 -9.15
N ARG A 76 16.27 8.89 -8.10
CA ARG A 76 15.10 8.00 -8.18
C ARG A 76 14.04 8.39 -7.16
N PHE A 77 12.79 8.14 -7.51
CA PHE A 77 11.65 8.36 -6.62
C PHE A 77 10.61 7.27 -6.79
N VAL A 78 10.17 6.69 -5.68
CA VAL A 78 9.04 5.77 -5.59
C VAL A 78 7.87 6.50 -4.95
N PRO A 79 6.83 6.87 -5.72
CA PRO A 79 5.63 7.45 -5.15
C PRO A 79 4.74 6.37 -4.53
N ARG A 80 3.89 6.78 -3.60
CA ARG A 80 2.87 5.92 -2.98
C ARG A 80 1.75 5.56 -3.96
N LYS A 81 1.28 6.55 -4.74
CA LYS A 81 0.21 6.36 -5.73
C LYS A 81 0.72 6.60 -7.15
N THR A 82 -0.03 6.13 -8.13
CA THR A 82 0.16 6.50 -9.53
C THR A 82 -0.38 7.90 -9.79
N GLY A 83 0.16 8.59 -10.79
CA GLY A 83 -0.32 9.90 -11.20
C GLY A 83 0.58 10.55 -12.24
N ALA A 84 0.06 11.59 -12.91
CA ALA A 84 0.87 12.46 -13.75
C ALA A 84 1.70 13.37 -12.84
N PHE A 85 2.97 13.04 -12.65
CA PHE A 85 3.87 13.85 -11.84
C PHE A 85 4.47 14.97 -12.70
N PRO A 86 4.40 16.23 -12.24
CA PRO A 86 4.89 17.39 -12.99
C PRO A 86 6.43 17.51 -12.92
N THR A 87 7.15 16.47 -13.34
CA THR A 87 8.62 16.42 -13.26
C THR A 87 9.25 15.63 -14.40
N LYS A 88 10.51 15.96 -14.72
CA LYS A 88 11.32 15.27 -15.73
C LYS A 88 12.10 14.07 -15.18
N LYS A 89 12.04 13.80 -13.86
CA LYS A 89 12.79 12.69 -13.24
C LYS A 89 12.07 11.36 -13.43
N LYS A 90 12.85 10.27 -13.42
CA LYS A 90 12.32 8.91 -13.53
C LYS A 90 11.66 8.51 -12.22
N PHE A 91 10.42 8.06 -12.31
CA PHE A 91 9.67 7.47 -11.22
C PHE A 91 9.44 6.00 -11.50
N THR A 92 9.32 5.22 -10.44
CA THR A 92 8.83 3.85 -10.57
C THR A 92 7.79 3.60 -9.50
N VAL A 93 6.60 3.20 -9.94
CA VAL A 93 5.48 2.87 -9.06
C VAL A 93 5.55 1.38 -8.74
N PHE A 94 5.21 0.98 -7.51
CA PHE A 94 4.98 -0.42 -7.18
C PHE A 94 3.48 -0.68 -7.07
N TYR A 95 2.94 -1.43 -8.00
CA TYR A 95 1.57 -1.92 -7.95
C TYR A 95 1.55 -3.22 -7.15
N ASN A 96 1.15 -3.11 -5.88
CA ASN A 96 1.16 -4.24 -4.94
C ASN A 96 -0.20 -4.95 -4.77
N GLY A 97 -1.22 -4.54 -5.51
CA GLY A 97 -2.59 -5.02 -5.30
C GLY A 97 -3.13 -4.63 -3.91
N PHE A 98 -3.90 -5.51 -3.27
CA PHE A 98 -4.44 -5.30 -1.94
C PHE A 98 -3.56 -5.95 -0.86
N PHE A 99 -3.50 -5.36 0.33
CA PHE A 99 -2.63 -5.90 1.38
C PHE A 99 -3.22 -7.17 1.98
N LEU A 100 -2.42 -8.24 1.95
CA LEU A 100 -2.77 -9.54 2.53
C LEU A 100 -2.79 -9.50 4.06
N ASP A 101 -2.08 -8.55 4.66
CA ASP A 101 -2.03 -8.27 6.10
C ASP A 101 -3.43 -8.28 6.74
N TYR A 102 -4.42 -7.67 6.09
CA TYR A 102 -5.79 -7.53 6.60
C TYR A 102 -6.50 -8.87 6.83
N TYR A 103 -6.06 -9.94 6.18
CA TYR A 103 -6.62 -11.29 6.32
C TYR A 103 -5.74 -12.21 7.19
N GLY A 104 -4.59 -11.74 7.66
CA GLY A 104 -3.67 -12.50 8.49
C GLY A 104 -3.75 -12.16 9.98
N ILE A 105 -4.49 -11.12 10.36
CA ILE A 105 -4.57 -10.68 11.75
C ILE A 105 -5.40 -11.69 12.58
N PRO A 106 -4.98 -12.02 13.82
CA PRO A 106 -3.76 -11.59 14.51
C PRO A 106 -2.55 -12.51 14.27
N SER A 107 -2.71 -13.60 13.52
CA SER A 107 -1.72 -14.66 13.31
C SER A 107 -0.45 -14.22 12.58
N ILE A 108 -0.52 -13.13 11.82
CA ILE A 108 0.61 -12.56 11.07
C ILE A 108 0.91 -11.16 11.59
N GLN A 109 2.20 -10.93 11.85
CA GLN A 109 2.69 -9.60 12.21
C GLN A 109 2.40 -8.59 11.10
N THR A 110 1.80 -7.46 11.48
CA THR A 110 1.58 -6.32 10.60
C THR A 110 1.76 -5.02 11.37
N TYR A 111 2.11 -3.96 10.64
CA TYR A 111 2.17 -2.59 11.14
C TYR A 111 0.99 -1.75 10.61
N LEU A 112 0.08 -2.36 9.85
CA LEU A 112 -1.14 -1.71 9.39
C LEU A 112 -2.21 -1.73 10.49
N PRO A 113 -3.00 -0.66 10.65
CA PRO A 113 -4.23 -0.71 11.43
C PRO A 113 -5.17 -1.80 10.88
N PRO A 114 -5.91 -2.53 11.73
CA PRO A 114 -6.90 -3.49 11.27
C PRO A 114 -7.92 -2.84 10.33
N SER A 115 -8.23 -3.51 9.23
CA SER A 115 -9.23 -3.07 8.26
C SER A 115 -9.91 -4.29 7.66
N VAL A 116 -11.24 -4.34 7.71
CA VAL A 116 -12.03 -5.46 7.20
C VAL A 116 -12.80 -4.97 5.97
N ALA A 117 -12.19 -5.07 4.80
CA ALA A 117 -12.80 -4.55 3.57
C ALA A 117 -13.97 -5.41 3.10
N MET A 118 -13.71 -6.70 2.88
CA MET A 118 -14.69 -7.61 2.29
C MET A 118 -14.79 -8.95 3.00
N VAL A 119 -13.72 -9.42 3.64
CA VAL A 119 -13.72 -10.74 4.28
C VAL A 119 -13.54 -10.55 5.78
N ASP A 120 -14.62 -10.83 6.51
CA ASP A 120 -14.64 -10.89 7.96
C ASP A 120 -14.38 -12.33 8.42
N LEU A 121 -13.09 -12.63 8.60
CA LEU A 121 -12.65 -13.95 9.05
C LEU A 121 -13.15 -14.29 10.46
N ALA A 122 -13.32 -13.30 11.33
CA ALA A 122 -13.77 -13.52 12.71
C ALA A 122 -15.22 -14.01 12.77
N TYR A 123 -16.04 -13.59 11.81
CA TYR A 123 -17.46 -13.95 11.73
C TYR A 123 -17.81 -14.84 10.53
N ASN A 124 -16.80 -15.41 9.83
CA ASN A 124 -16.97 -16.22 8.62
C ASN A 124 -17.96 -15.59 7.61
N THR A 125 -17.90 -14.28 7.43
CA THR A 125 -18.81 -13.53 6.55
C THR A 125 -17.99 -12.76 5.52
N SER A 126 -18.48 -12.64 4.30
CA SER A 126 -17.83 -11.82 3.27
C SER A 126 -18.82 -11.07 2.40
N THR A 127 -18.42 -9.90 1.93
CA THR A 127 -19.04 -9.21 0.81
C THR A 127 -18.31 -9.55 -0.49
N ILE A 128 -19.06 -9.67 -1.59
CA ILE A 128 -18.51 -9.77 -2.94
C ILE A 128 -19.09 -8.61 -3.76
N PRO A 129 -18.25 -7.78 -4.38
CA PRO A 129 -18.73 -6.68 -5.19
C PRO A 129 -19.25 -7.18 -6.55
N GLY A 130 -20.48 -6.78 -6.88
CA GLY A 130 -21.20 -7.22 -8.07
C GLY A 130 -21.51 -8.71 -8.04
N SER A 131 -21.18 -9.39 -9.13
CA SER A 131 -21.30 -10.85 -9.28
C SER A 131 -20.02 -11.45 -9.85
N SER A 132 -18.91 -10.71 -9.83
CA SER A 132 -17.71 -11.10 -10.54
C SER A 132 -16.85 -12.04 -9.70
N ASP A 133 -16.28 -13.04 -10.38
CA ASP A 133 -15.13 -13.83 -9.88
C ASP A 133 -13.82 -13.14 -10.28
N THR A 134 -13.80 -11.79 -10.35
CA THR A 134 -12.65 -11.02 -10.80
C THR A 134 -11.45 -11.32 -9.88
N PRO A 135 -10.32 -11.81 -10.43
CA PRO A 135 -9.12 -12.03 -9.64
C PRO A 135 -8.59 -10.73 -9.06
N VAL A 136 -8.23 -10.76 -7.77
CA VAL A 136 -7.59 -9.62 -7.09
C VAL A 136 -6.17 -10.04 -6.70
N VAL A 137 -5.19 -9.19 -7.01
CA VAL A 137 -3.81 -9.38 -6.54
C VAL A 137 -3.70 -9.03 -5.05
N PHE A 138 -3.08 -9.91 -4.27
CA PHE A 138 -2.74 -9.71 -2.86
C PHE A 138 -1.24 -9.80 -2.62
N THR A 139 -0.72 -8.89 -1.79
CA THR A 139 0.67 -8.95 -1.33
C THR A 139 0.76 -8.59 0.15
N HIS A 140 1.58 -9.29 0.92
CA HIS A 140 1.92 -8.85 2.29
C HIS A 140 2.89 -7.67 2.26
N THR A 141 2.72 -6.71 3.17
CA THR A 141 3.56 -5.50 3.26
C THR A 141 5.06 -5.79 3.33
N THR A 142 5.46 -6.86 4.03
CA THR A 142 6.86 -7.26 4.15
C THR A 142 7.42 -7.74 2.80
N ASP A 143 6.61 -8.36 1.97
CA ASP A 143 7.06 -8.77 0.63
C ASP A 143 7.17 -7.58 -0.32
N VAL A 144 6.25 -6.61 -0.23
CA VAL A 144 6.40 -5.33 -0.94
C VAL A 144 7.74 -4.69 -0.55
N ALA A 145 8.04 -4.60 0.74
CA ALA A 145 9.31 -4.04 1.23
C ALA A 145 10.53 -4.80 0.69
N LYS A 146 10.51 -6.14 0.67
CA LYS A 146 11.60 -6.95 0.09
C LYS A 146 11.79 -6.67 -1.40
N TYR A 147 10.70 -6.57 -2.17
CA TYR A 147 10.77 -6.31 -3.60
C TYR A 147 11.25 -4.89 -3.90
N VAL A 148 10.79 -3.89 -3.15
CA VAL A 148 11.28 -2.50 -3.25
C VAL A 148 12.75 -2.42 -2.87
N ALA A 149 13.19 -3.10 -1.81
CA ALA A 149 14.59 -3.11 -1.41
C ALA A 149 15.47 -3.79 -2.48
N ALA A 150 15.03 -4.93 -3.02
CA ALA A 150 15.78 -5.65 -4.05
C ALA A 150 15.86 -4.87 -5.38
N SER A 151 14.86 -4.06 -5.70
CA SER A 151 14.90 -3.24 -6.91
C SER A 151 15.97 -2.16 -6.86
N LEU A 152 16.40 -1.71 -5.68
CA LEU A 152 17.47 -0.70 -5.54
C LEU A 152 18.81 -1.18 -6.11
N GLU A 153 19.00 -2.49 -6.22
CA GLU A 153 20.20 -3.11 -6.81
C GLU A 153 20.10 -3.25 -8.34
N LEU A 154 18.97 -2.89 -8.95
CA LEU A 154 18.83 -2.89 -10.41
C LEU A 154 19.56 -1.68 -11.02
N GLU A 155 20.37 -1.94 -12.04
CA GLU A 155 21.07 -0.90 -12.81
C GLU A 155 20.08 0.06 -13.47
N LYS A 156 19.01 -0.50 -14.07
CA LYS A 156 17.94 0.24 -14.74
C LYS A 156 16.61 -0.02 -14.04
N TRP A 157 15.87 1.06 -13.81
CA TRP A 157 14.50 1.02 -13.34
C TRP A 157 13.55 1.24 -14.51
N ASP A 158 12.49 0.45 -14.55
CA ASP A 158 11.42 0.64 -15.52
C ASP A 158 10.64 1.92 -15.17
N GLU A 159 10.32 2.71 -16.20
CA GLU A 159 9.48 3.91 -16.04
C GLU A 159 8.01 3.53 -15.78
N GLU A 160 7.61 2.35 -16.25
CA GLU A 160 6.33 1.72 -15.96
C GLU A 160 6.47 0.81 -14.75
N GLY A 161 5.58 0.98 -13.78
CA GLY A 161 5.73 0.42 -12.44
C GLY A 161 5.85 -1.11 -12.37
N TYR A 162 6.46 -1.59 -11.29
CA TYR A 162 6.53 -3.02 -10.99
C TYR A 162 5.20 -3.54 -10.49
N ARG A 163 4.71 -4.63 -11.07
CA ARG A 163 3.48 -5.29 -10.60
C ARG A 163 3.81 -6.59 -9.86
N LEU A 164 3.19 -6.75 -8.70
CA LEU A 164 3.21 -7.99 -7.93
C LEU A 164 2.04 -8.89 -8.38
N LEU A 165 2.19 -10.21 -8.28
CA LEU A 165 1.12 -11.16 -8.62
C LEU A 165 0.94 -12.17 -7.50
N LYS A 166 -0.28 -12.25 -6.95
CA LYS A 166 -0.93 -13.44 -6.36
C LYS A 166 -2.44 -13.25 -6.23
N ALA A 167 -3.24 -14.17 -6.77
CA ALA A 167 -4.69 -14.18 -6.56
C ALA A 167 -5.09 -14.84 -5.22
N LEU A 168 -6.26 -14.50 -4.67
CA LEU A 168 -6.89 -15.28 -3.60
C LEU A 168 -7.38 -16.62 -4.18
N PRO A 169 -7.19 -17.77 -3.49
CA PRO A 169 -8.00 -18.95 -3.78
C PRO A 169 -9.45 -18.69 -3.34
N PRO A 170 -10.43 -19.45 -3.88
CA PRO A 170 -11.80 -19.40 -3.40
C PRO A 170 -11.85 -19.68 -1.88
N LEU A 171 -12.60 -18.84 -1.16
CA LEU A 171 -12.83 -19.03 0.28
C LEU A 171 -13.61 -20.34 0.50
N GLY A 172 -13.22 -21.09 1.54
CA GLY A 172 -13.75 -22.44 1.80
C GLY A 172 -15.26 -22.50 2.11
N THR A 173 -15.79 -23.72 2.17
CA THR A 173 -17.22 -24.09 2.07
C THR A 173 -18.17 -23.67 3.20
N LYS A 174 -17.83 -22.71 4.07
CA LYS A 174 -18.76 -22.20 5.11
C LYS A 174 -18.62 -20.69 5.39
N PHE A 175 -18.47 -19.89 4.34
CA PHE A 175 -18.63 -18.43 4.46
C PHE A 175 -20.09 -18.03 4.20
N ASN A 176 -20.61 -17.11 5.01
CA ASN A 176 -21.82 -16.38 4.69
C ASN A 176 -21.46 -15.29 3.67
N VAL A 177 -21.91 -15.45 2.44
CA VAL A 177 -21.58 -14.54 1.33
C VAL A 177 -22.75 -13.61 1.06
N VAL A 178 -22.49 -12.31 1.08
CA VAL A 178 -23.43 -11.28 0.64
C VAL A 178 -22.87 -10.62 -0.62
N TYR A 179 -23.71 -10.43 -1.63
CA TYR A 179 -23.33 -9.75 -2.86
C TYR A 179 -23.78 -8.29 -2.78
N ASP A 180 -22.83 -7.36 -2.95
CA ASP A 180 -23.11 -5.94 -3.04
C ASP A 180 -23.27 -5.54 -4.50
N SER A 181 -24.47 -5.10 -4.91
CA SER A 181 -24.72 -4.73 -6.31
C SER A 181 -23.87 -3.53 -6.72
N ILE A 182 -23.46 -3.47 -8.00
CA ILE A 182 -22.73 -2.32 -8.54
C ILE A 182 -23.48 -1.00 -8.33
N GLU A 183 -24.81 -1.03 -8.38
CA GLU A 183 -25.65 0.14 -8.09
C GLU A 183 -25.51 0.61 -6.64
N LYS A 184 -25.56 -0.32 -5.68
CA LYS A 184 -25.34 -0.04 -4.26
C LYS A 184 -23.96 0.58 -4.04
N LEU A 185 -22.92 -0.02 -4.63
CA LEU A 185 -21.56 0.52 -4.52
C LEU A 185 -21.48 1.94 -5.10
N ARG A 186 -22.06 2.20 -6.27
CA ARG A 186 -22.09 3.55 -6.86
C ARG A 186 -22.81 4.59 -6.00
N SER A 187 -23.73 4.18 -5.14
CA SER A 187 -24.37 5.06 -4.14
C SER A 187 -23.50 5.38 -2.93
N GLY A 188 -22.28 4.83 -2.86
CA GLY A 188 -21.32 5.09 -1.80
C GLY A 188 -21.51 4.24 -0.54
N THR A 189 -22.12 3.06 -0.65
CA THR A 189 -22.38 2.18 0.49
C THR A 189 -22.04 0.71 0.19
N VAL A 190 -21.75 -0.05 1.23
CA VAL A 190 -21.44 -1.50 1.20
C VAL A 190 -22.30 -2.23 2.24
N THR A 191 -22.34 -3.56 2.19
CA THR A 191 -22.92 -4.35 3.28
C THR A 191 -22.00 -4.24 4.50
N GLU A 192 -22.57 -3.88 5.63
CA GLU A 192 -21.84 -3.85 6.89
C GLU A 192 -21.48 -5.27 7.34
N LEU A 193 -20.19 -5.51 7.52
CA LEU A 193 -19.69 -6.72 8.13
C LEU A 193 -19.71 -6.58 9.66
N PRO A 194 -19.89 -7.66 10.42
CA PRO A 194 -20.00 -7.59 11.89
C PRO A 194 -18.84 -6.84 12.56
N SER A 195 -17.61 -7.02 12.08
CA SER A 195 -16.43 -6.33 12.61
C SER A 195 -16.39 -4.81 12.35
N HIS A 196 -17.23 -4.27 11.45
CA HIS A 196 -17.28 -2.83 11.18
C HIS A 196 -17.82 -2.02 12.37
N ALA A 197 -18.64 -2.63 13.22
CA ALA A 197 -19.25 -1.95 14.37
C ALA A 197 -18.22 -1.25 15.27
N ALA A 198 -17.04 -1.87 15.47
CA ALA A 198 -15.96 -1.29 16.27
C ALA A 198 -15.29 -0.08 15.58
N ALA A 199 -15.26 -0.04 14.24
CA ALA A 199 -14.62 1.04 13.48
C ALA A 199 -15.41 2.36 13.54
N PHE A 200 -16.74 2.28 13.72
CA PHE A 200 -17.61 3.47 13.79
C PHE A 200 -17.37 4.35 15.02
N ALA A 201 -16.65 3.85 16.03
CA ALA A 201 -16.19 4.66 17.16
C ALA A 201 -15.08 5.66 16.78
N TYR A 202 -14.38 5.42 15.67
CA TYR A 202 -13.20 6.18 15.25
C TYR A 202 -13.38 6.92 13.92
N MET A 203 -14.37 6.52 13.12
CA MET A 203 -14.65 7.10 11.81
C MET A 203 -16.18 7.20 11.59
N PRO A 204 -16.69 8.32 11.07
CA PRO A 204 -18.10 8.42 10.66
C PRO A 204 -18.48 7.29 9.70
N LYS A 205 -19.64 6.68 9.97
CA LYS A 205 -20.10 5.49 9.25
C LYS A 205 -20.22 5.71 7.74
N ASP A 206 -20.78 6.84 7.33
CA ASP A 206 -20.91 7.23 5.92
C ASP A 206 -19.55 7.36 5.21
N VAL A 207 -18.57 7.96 5.87
CA VAL A 207 -17.20 8.06 5.34
C VAL A 207 -16.55 6.68 5.22
N PHE A 208 -16.72 5.84 6.25
CA PHE A 208 -16.21 4.47 6.26
C PHE A 208 -16.80 3.64 5.11
N LEU A 209 -18.14 3.62 4.99
CA LEU A 209 -18.84 2.88 3.94
C LEU A 209 -18.50 3.40 2.54
N GLY A 210 -18.36 4.73 2.38
CA GLY A 210 -17.94 5.33 1.11
C GLY A 210 -16.54 4.90 0.67
N LEU A 211 -15.60 4.79 1.62
CA LEU A 211 -14.23 4.34 1.34
C LEU A 211 -14.19 2.87 0.88
N PHE A 212 -14.93 1.99 1.56
CA PHE A 212 -15.01 0.57 1.15
C PHE A 212 -15.76 0.41 -0.15
N SER A 213 -16.81 1.20 -0.38
CA SER A 213 -17.53 1.17 -1.64
C SER A 213 -16.63 1.53 -2.83
N ALA A 214 -15.83 2.59 -2.70
CA ALA A 214 -14.85 2.95 -3.72
C ALA A 214 -13.80 1.84 -3.96
N THR A 215 -13.37 1.16 -2.90
CA THR A 215 -12.43 0.03 -2.99
C THR A 215 -13.06 -1.16 -3.70
N GLU A 216 -14.29 -1.52 -3.33
CA GLU A 216 -15.06 -2.62 -3.91
C GLU A 216 -15.39 -2.39 -5.40
N LEU A 217 -15.64 -1.14 -5.82
CA LEU A 217 -15.79 -0.80 -7.24
C LEU A 217 -14.53 -1.09 -8.05
N LEU A 218 -13.34 -0.77 -7.49
CA LEU A 218 -12.05 -1.08 -8.14
C LEU A 218 -11.78 -2.59 -8.22
N PHE A 219 -12.40 -3.37 -7.35
CA PHE A 219 -12.28 -4.82 -7.39
C PHE A 219 -13.20 -5.40 -8.45
N ALA A 220 -14.40 -4.82 -8.62
CA ALA A 220 -15.37 -5.25 -9.63
C ALA A 220 -15.03 -4.81 -11.07
N ASP A 221 -14.21 -3.77 -11.27
CA ASP A 221 -13.86 -3.23 -12.60
C ASP A 221 -12.51 -3.73 -13.15
N ASP A 222 -11.97 -4.81 -12.57
CA ASP A 222 -10.70 -5.45 -12.91
C ASP A 222 -9.44 -4.61 -12.61
N SER A 223 -9.55 -3.46 -11.92
CA SER A 223 -8.38 -2.62 -11.59
C SER A 223 -7.35 -3.32 -10.69
N PHE A 224 -7.75 -4.37 -9.97
CA PHE A 224 -6.87 -5.20 -9.14
C PHE A 224 -6.47 -6.54 -9.80
N ASP A 225 -6.96 -6.85 -11.01
CA ASP A 225 -6.50 -7.98 -11.83
C ASP A 225 -5.26 -7.56 -12.63
N LEU A 226 -4.15 -7.36 -11.91
CA LEU A 226 -2.91 -6.86 -12.51
C LEU A 226 -2.33 -7.90 -13.48
N LYS A 227 -2.19 -7.54 -14.76
CA LYS A 227 -1.60 -8.40 -15.81
C LYS A 227 -0.33 -7.78 -16.41
N PRO A 228 0.80 -7.78 -15.70
CA PRO A 228 2.07 -7.31 -16.27
C PRO A 228 2.64 -8.29 -17.32
N GLU A 229 3.45 -7.78 -18.24
CA GLU A 229 4.31 -8.62 -19.10
C GLU A 229 5.45 -9.30 -18.33
N THR A 230 5.94 -8.67 -17.25
CA THR A 230 6.98 -9.22 -16.37
C THR A 230 6.72 -8.85 -14.92
N THR A 231 6.96 -9.79 -14.02
CA THR A 231 6.67 -9.67 -12.59
C THR A 231 7.94 -9.50 -11.77
N MET A 232 7.79 -8.94 -10.56
CA MET A 232 8.89 -8.92 -9.59
C MET A 232 9.29 -10.32 -9.10
N ASN A 233 8.35 -11.26 -9.09
CA ASN A 233 8.62 -12.64 -8.70
C ASN A 233 9.60 -13.30 -9.69
N GLU A 234 9.46 -13.01 -10.99
CA GLU A 234 10.38 -13.48 -12.04
C GLU A 234 11.73 -12.77 -11.96
N LYS A 235 11.74 -11.45 -11.73
CA LYS A 235 12.98 -10.67 -11.58
C LYS A 235 13.78 -11.04 -10.33
N PHE A 236 13.10 -11.43 -9.25
CA PHE A 236 13.71 -11.75 -7.96
C PHE A 236 13.27 -13.11 -7.43
N PRO A 237 13.67 -14.22 -8.08
CA PRO A 237 13.18 -15.57 -7.76
C PRO A 237 13.62 -16.07 -6.38
N LYS A 238 14.62 -15.41 -5.76
CA LYS A 238 15.07 -15.70 -4.40
C LYS A 238 14.12 -15.18 -3.32
N ILE A 239 13.30 -14.17 -3.63
CA ILE A 239 12.29 -13.66 -2.71
C ILE A 239 11.11 -14.62 -2.74
N LYS A 240 10.79 -15.21 -1.58
CA LYS A 240 9.65 -16.12 -1.41
C LYS A 240 8.52 -15.37 -0.70
N PRO A 241 7.55 -14.80 -1.44
CA PRO A 241 6.45 -14.07 -0.83
C PRO A 241 5.47 -15.00 -0.11
N PHE A 242 4.78 -14.48 0.91
CA PHE A 242 3.67 -15.11 1.62
C PHE A 242 2.63 -15.65 0.64
N LYS A 243 2.20 -16.89 0.80
CA LYS A 243 1.10 -17.44 0.00
C LYS A 243 -0.20 -17.15 0.73
N VAL A 244 -1.23 -16.73 -0.01
CA VAL A 244 -2.54 -16.42 0.55
C VAL A 244 -3.07 -17.55 1.44
N LYS A 245 -2.96 -18.80 0.96
CA LYS A 245 -3.40 -19.97 1.74
C LYS A 245 -2.71 -20.09 3.10
N ASP A 246 -1.43 -19.72 3.20
CA ASP A 246 -0.64 -19.84 4.42
C ASP A 246 -1.08 -18.76 5.43
N VAL A 247 -1.60 -17.63 4.93
CA VAL A 247 -2.17 -16.53 5.73
C VAL A 247 -3.57 -16.83 6.21
N LEU A 248 -4.40 -17.44 5.35
CA LEU A 248 -5.80 -17.72 5.64
C LEU A 248 -6.01 -19.00 6.47
N THR A 249 -5.03 -19.91 6.55
CA THR A 249 -5.12 -21.06 7.44
C THR A 249 -4.95 -20.63 8.89
N PRO A 250 -5.89 -20.98 9.80
CA PRO A 250 -5.71 -20.76 11.22
C PRO A 250 -4.42 -21.46 11.68
N HIS A 251 -3.54 -20.74 12.36
CA HIS A 251 -2.48 -21.38 13.12
C HIS A 251 -3.10 -21.98 14.39
N PRO A 252 -2.81 -23.26 14.71
CA PRO A 252 -3.39 -23.97 15.84
C PRO A 252 -3.05 -23.36 17.20
#